data_AF-A0A0R2FGR7-F1
#
_entry.id   AF-A0A0R2FGR7-F1
#
_cell.length_a   1.000
_cell.length_b   1.000
_cell.length_c   1.000
_cell.angle_alpha   90.00
_cell.angle_beta   90.00
_cell.angle_gamma   90.00
#
_symmetry.space_group_name_H-M   'P 1'
#
loop_
_entity.id
_entity.type
_entity.pdbx_description
1 polymer ?
#
loop_
_entity_poly.entity_id
_entity_poly.type
_entity_poly.pdbx_seq_one_letter_code
_entity_poly.pdbx_strand_id
1 'polypeptide(L)' 'MDRGTEFSGLVSLEAQYGIKTYYCHTYTPAERGSNERFNRNLRYFYPKETYFEHISA' A
#
# COMPACT_ATOMS: atom_id res chain seq x y z
N MET A 1 6.98 1.31 1.89
CA MET A 1 6.48 -0.04 1.58
C MET A 1 6.95 -1.01 2.64
N ASP A 2 6.17 -2.04 2.95
CA ASP A 2 6.68 -3.14 3.75
C ASP A 2 7.57 -4.06 2.89
N ARG A 3 8.22 -5.02 3.54
CA ARG A 3 9.10 -6.00 2.88
C ARG A 3 8.34 -7.28 2.50
N GLY A 4 7.06 -7.16 2.15
CA GLY A 4 6.26 -8.29 1.67
C GLY A 4 6.87 -8.89 0.41
N THR A 5 6.83 -10.22 0.28
CA THR A 5 7.37 -10.91 -0.90
C THR A 5 6.65 -10.53 -2.18
N GLU A 6 5.39 -10.11 -2.09
CA GLU A 6 4.62 -9.56 -3.20
C GLU A 6 5.24 -8.30 -3.82
N PHE A 7 6.10 -7.60 -3.07
CA PHE A 7 6.79 -6.39 -3.51
C PHE A 7 8.25 -6.62 -3.94
N SER A 8 8.74 -7.87 -3.97
CA SER A 8 10.14 -8.15 -4.29
C SER A 8 10.54 -7.69 -5.70
N GLY A 9 9.58 -7.60 -6.63
CA GLY A 9 9.80 -7.11 -8.00
C GLY A 9 9.92 -5.58 -8.12
N LEU A 10 9.59 -4.81 -7.07
CA LEU A 10 9.66 -3.34 -7.13
C LEU A 10 11.09 -2.83 -7.37
N VAL A 11 12.09 -3.54 -6.88
CA VAL A 11 13.51 -3.16 -7.07
C VAL A 11 13.86 -3.07 -8.56
N SER A 12 13.35 -3.99 -9.38
CA SER A 12 13.56 -3.95 -10.84
C SER A 12 12.83 -2.78 -11.49
N LEU A 13 11.64 -2.43 -11.00
CA LEU A 13 10.85 -1.30 -11.50
C LEU A 13 11.46 0.06 -11.10
N GLU A 14 12.05 0.16 -9.89
CA GLU A 14 12.79 1.35 -9.46
C GLU A 14 13.94 1.67 -10.41
N ALA A 15 14.70 0.64 -10.80
CA ALA A 15 15.81 0.80 -11.74
C ALA A 15 15.31 1.16 -13.16
N GLN A 16 14.21 0.54 -13.61
CA GLN A 16 13.65 0.78 -14.94
C GLN A 16 13.06 2.18 -15.09
N TYR A 17 12.35 2.66 -14.07
CA TYR A 17 11.59 3.92 -14.14
C TYR A 17 12.25 5.07 -13.36
N GLY A 18 13.38 4.83 -12.69
CA GLY A 18 14.11 5.84 -11.90
C GLY A 18 13.33 6.33 -10.67
N ILE A 19 12.41 5.51 -10.16
CA ILE A 19 11.55 5.87 -9.04
C ILE A 19 12.27 5.54 -7.74
N LYS A 20 12.33 6.50 -6.80
CA LYS A 20 12.83 6.25 -5.46
C LYS A 20 11.71 5.70 -4.58
N THR A 21 11.88 4.47 -4.11
CA THR A 21 10.95 3.85 -3.17
C THR A 21 11.54 3.84 -1.77
N TYR A 22 10.72 4.19 -0.79
CA TYR A 22 11.07 4.06 0.61
C TYR A 22 10.50 2.74 1.17
N TYR A 23 11.36 1.95 1.80
CA TYR A 23 11.01 0.72 2.50
C TYR A 23 11.10 0.95 4.01
N CYS A 24 10.00 0.67 4.72
CA CYS A 24 9.93 0.86 6.16
C CYS A 24 10.91 -0.07 6.87
N HIS A 25 11.36 0.34 8.05
CA HIS A 25 12.18 -0.51 8.91
C HIS A 25 11.36 -1.69 9.44
N THR A 26 12.05 -2.80 9.65
CA THR A 26 11.41 -4.02 10.18
C THR A 26 10.82 -3.72 11.55
N TYR A 27 9.59 -4.18 11.79
CA TYR A 27 8.85 -3.97 13.05
C TYR A 27 8.50 -2.50 13.37
N THR A 28 8.53 -1.59 12.40
CA THR A 28 8.16 -0.18 12.59
C THR A 28 6.87 0.19 11.82
N PRO A 29 5.68 -0.27 12.27
CA PRO A 29 4.42 0.02 11.58
C PRO A 29 4.08 1.52 11.56
N ALA A 30 4.54 2.29 12.55
CA ALA A 30 4.30 3.73 12.66
C ALA A 30 4.79 4.56 11.45
N GLU A 31 5.80 4.07 10.72
CA GLU A 31 6.29 4.70 9.49
C GLU A 31 5.26 4.67 8.35
N ARG A 32 4.17 3.92 8.51
CA ARG A 32 3.05 3.82 7.57
C ARG A 32 1.72 4.28 8.17
N GLY A 33 1.74 5.12 9.22
CA GLY A 33 0.52 5.57 9.89
C GLY A 33 -0.50 6.23 8.94
N SER A 34 -0.04 6.94 7.91
CA SER A 34 -0.91 7.49 6.86
C SER A 34 -1.64 6.41 6.06
N ASN A 35 -0.97 5.30 5.73
CA ASN A 35 -1.56 4.19 4.99
C ASN A 35 -2.57 3.45 5.86
N GLU A 36 -2.29 3.25 7.14
CA GLU A 36 -3.23 2.63 8.08
C GLU A 36 -4.49 3.48 8.25
N ARG A 37 -4.33 4.80 8.42
CA ARG A 37 -5.47 5.74 8.48
C ARG A 37 -6.27 5.73 7.19
N PHE A 38 -5.61 5.74 6.04
CA PHE A 38 -6.26 5.69 4.74
C PHE A 38 -7.06 4.40 4.58
N ASN A 39 -6.45 3.24 4.87
CA ASN A 39 -7.12 1.94 4.79
C ASN A 39 -8.33 1.87 5.75
N ARG A 40 -8.23 2.47 6.94
CA ARG A 40 -9.37 2.57 7.87
C ARG A 40 -10.51 3.38 7.27
N ASN A 41 -10.21 4.56 6.72
CA ASN A 41 -11.22 5.40 6.07
C ASN A 41 -11.84 4.69 4.88
N LEU A 42 -11.03 4.02 4.05
CA LEU A 42 -11.52 3.23 2.92
C LEU A 42 -12.51 2.16 3.39
N ARG A 43 -12.21 1.45 4.48
CA ARG A 43 -13.09 0.42 5.05
C ARG A 43 -14.34 0.96 5.73
N TYR A 44 -14.32 2.23 6.13
CA TYR A 44 -15.51 2.92 6.63
C TYR A 44 -16.51 3.20 5.49
N PHE A 45 -16.02 3.66 4.34
CA PHE A 45 -16.87 3.91 3.17
C PHE A 45 -17.24 2.63 2.42
N TYR A 46 -16.33 1.67 2.38
CA TYR A 46 -16.46 0.41 1.66
C TYR A 46 -16.16 -0.76 2.61
N PRO A 47 -17.18 -1.21 3.36
CA PRO A 47 -17.06 -2.37 4.23
C PRO A 47 -16.56 -3.62 3.50
N LYS A 48 -16.20 -4.66 4.26
CA LYS A 48 -15.84 -5.96 3.67
C LYS A 48 -16.98 -6.43 2.74
N GLU A 49 -16.61 -7.18 1.70
CA GLU A 49 -17.53 -7.66 0.65
C GLU A 49 -18.09 -6.56 -0.27
N THR A 50 -17.58 -5.34 -0.20
CA THR A 50 -17.82 -4.34 -1.23
C THR A 50 -17.12 -4.75 -2.53
N TYR A 51 -17.89 -4.93 -3.60
CA TYR A 51 -17.38 -5.16 -4.95
C TYR A 51 -17.01 -3.83 -5.61
N PHE A 52 -15.71 -3.55 -5.71
CA PHE A 52 -15.22 -2.29 -6.29
C PHE A 52 -15.56 -2.12 -7.78
N GLU A 53 -15.86 -3.21 -8.49
CA GLU A 53 -16.34 -3.19 -9.88
C GLU A 53 -17.67 -2.45 -10.06
N HIS A 54 -18.48 -2.36 -8.99
CA HIS A 54 -19.80 -1.73 -9.02
C HIS A 54 -19.77 -0.29 -8.47
N ILE A 55 -18.58 0.26 -8.18
CA ILE A 55 -18.43 1.62 -7.66
C ILE A 55 -18.09 2.55 -8.84
N SER A 56 -18.95 3.53 -9.07
CA SER A 56 -18.70 4.62 -10.02
C SER A 56 -18.06 5.83 -9.33
N ALA A 57 -17.20 6.54 -10.07
CA ALA A 57 -16.58 7.79 -9.65
C ALA A 57 -17.51 9.00 -9.78
#